data_AF-A0A5C9BUE0-F1
#
_entry.id   AF-A0A5C9BUE0-F1
#
_cell.length_a   1.000
_cell.length_b   1.000
_cell.length_c   1.000
_cell.angle_alpha   90.00
_cell.angle_beta   90.00
_cell.angle_gamma   90.00
#
_symmetry.space_group_name_H-M   'P 1'
#
loop_
_entity.id
_entity.type
_entity.pdbx_description
1 polymer ?
#
loop_
_entity_poly.entity_id
_entity_poly.type
_entity_poly.pdbx_seq_one_letter_code
_entity_poly.pdbx_strand_id
1 'polypeptide(L)'
;MNNKLVEEYRLCENTKQNYKYSEKKFRDYLKSKHHECFNENDEYIFPLDVDAHILPFLENLAKEDSNGCILTSTTINGYINAIKNIHTERNIKMADEVTLKLKNWFTSYKKKVKILKNDNKMKSKEGKNPFSVEIYKLLAAISLSSCLKHWSAIIHCFLVMCWNLFAR
;
A
#
# COMPACT_ATOMS: atom_id res chain seq x y z
N MET A 1 -13.90 1.27 -31.18
CA MET A 1 -14.46 2.35 -30.33
C MET A 1 -15.07 1.83 -29.01
N ASN A 2 -14.60 0.69 -28.46
CA ASN A 2 -15.25 0.02 -27.30
C ASN A 2 -14.36 -0.24 -26.06
N ASN A 3 -13.05 0.04 -26.06
CA ASN A 3 -12.20 -0.28 -24.91
C ASN A 3 -12.26 0.75 -23.77
N LYS A 4 -12.48 2.04 -24.07
CA LYS A 4 -12.53 3.09 -23.03
C LYS A 4 -13.69 2.93 -22.03
N LEU A 5 -14.84 2.44 -22.50
CA LEU A 5 -16.03 2.27 -21.65
C LEU A 5 -15.92 1.07 -20.71
N VAL A 6 -15.17 0.01 -21.08
CA VAL A 6 -14.95 -1.16 -20.19
C VAL A 6 -13.92 -0.84 -19.11
N GLU A 7 -12.95 0.03 -19.42
CA GLU A 7 -11.91 0.47 -18.48
C GLU A 7 -12.45 1.35 -17.35
N GLU A 8 -13.46 2.19 -17.61
CA GLU A 8 -14.04 3.09 -16.61
C GLU A 8 -14.72 2.35 -15.45
N TYR A 9 -15.27 1.17 -15.69
CA TYR A 9 -15.98 0.37 -14.68
C TYR A 9 -15.14 -0.72 -14.01
N ARG A 10 -13.93 -1.03 -14.50
CA ARG A 10 -13.12 -2.14 -13.97
C ARG A 10 -12.52 -1.84 -12.60
N LEU A 11 -12.15 -0.58 -12.34
CA LEU A 11 -11.50 -0.15 -11.11
C LEU A 11 -12.33 0.94 -10.44
N CYS A 12 -12.47 0.88 -9.11
CA CYS A 12 -13.05 1.99 -8.37
C CYS A 12 -12.10 3.21 -8.39
N GLU A 13 -12.65 4.42 -8.28
CA GLU A 13 -11.86 5.65 -8.40
C GLU A 13 -10.68 5.73 -7.43
N ASN A 14 -10.85 5.28 -6.19
CA ASN A 14 -9.75 5.21 -5.22
C ASN A 14 -8.61 4.31 -5.71
N THR A 15 -8.92 3.19 -6.37
CA THR A 15 -7.89 2.28 -6.91
C THR A 15 -7.20 2.91 -8.12
N LYS A 16 -7.94 3.59 -8.99
CA LYS A 16 -7.35 4.34 -10.11
C LYS A 16 -6.36 5.40 -9.63
N GLN A 17 -6.72 6.16 -8.60
CA GLN A 17 -5.83 7.17 -8.02
C GLN A 17 -4.57 6.54 -7.40
N ASN A 18 -4.73 5.44 -6.65
CA ASN A 18 -3.61 4.71 -6.05
C ASN A 18 -2.67 4.13 -7.12
N TYR A 19 -3.21 3.63 -8.23
CA TYR A 19 -2.42 3.11 -9.33
C TYR A 19 -1.68 4.23 -10.07
N LYS A 20 -2.33 5.36 -10.34
CA LYS A 20 -1.66 6.55 -10.92
C LYS A 20 -0.47 7.01 -10.06
N TYR A 21 -0.62 7.05 -8.75
CA TYR A 21 0.48 7.38 -7.84
C TYR A 21 1.62 6.36 -7.92
N SER A 22 1.28 5.07 -7.90
CA SER A 22 2.24 3.98 -7.94
C SER A 22 3.00 3.91 -9.27
N GLU A 23 2.27 4.10 -10.37
CA GLU A 23 2.80 4.19 -11.72
C GLU A 23 3.72 5.38 -11.86
N LYS A 24 3.34 6.57 -11.38
CA LYS A 24 4.20 7.76 -11.42
C LYS A 24 5.56 7.48 -10.77
N LYS A 25 5.56 6.87 -9.58
CA LYS A 25 6.82 6.50 -8.90
C LYS A 25 7.65 5.48 -9.67
N PHE A 26 7.00 4.49 -10.27
CA PHE A 26 7.69 3.50 -11.10
C PHE A 26 8.29 4.16 -12.34
N ARG A 27 7.54 5.06 -12.98
CA ARG A 27 7.99 5.86 -14.11
C ARG A 27 9.20 6.73 -13.77
N ASP A 28 9.13 7.45 -12.66
CA ASP A 28 10.23 8.31 -12.19
C ASP A 28 11.50 7.48 -11.90
N TYR A 29 11.33 6.27 -11.33
CA TYR A 29 12.43 5.33 -11.12
C TYR A 29 13.06 4.88 -12.45
N LEU A 30 12.23 4.43 -13.41
CA LEU A 30 12.73 3.99 -14.71
C LEU A 30 13.39 5.15 -15.46
N LYS A 31 12.82 6.35 -15.44
CA LYS A 31 13.49 7.52 -16.02
C LYS A 31 14.84 7.78 -15.40
N SER A 32 15.02 7.57 -14.09
CA SER A 32 16.32 7.83 -13.45
C SER A 32 17.41 6.81 -13.80
N LYS A 33 17.06 5.58 -14.22
CA LYS A 33 18.02 4.47 -14.35
C LYS A 33 17.97 3.69 -15.67
N HIS A 34 16.83 3.73 -16.35
CA HIS A 34 16.48 2.91 -17.51
C HIS A 34 15.74 3.77 -18.55
N HIS A 35 16.42 4.77 -19.10
CA HIS A 35 15.84 5.68 -20.09
C HIS A 35 15.42 4.92 -21.37
N GLU A 36 16.09 3.81 -21.68
CA GLU A 36 15.80 2.89 -22.77
C GLU A 36 14.40 2.27 -22.71
N CYS A 37 13.73 2.31 -21.55
CA CYS A 37 12.37 1.83 -21.39
C CYS A 37 11.31 2.79 -21.97
N PHE A 38 11.69 3.94 -22.52
CA PHE A 38 10.76 4.95 -23.02
C PHE A 38 11.00 5.30 -24.49
N ASN A 39 9.92 5.53 -25.23
CA ASN A 39 9.98 6.05 -26.60
C ASN A 39 10.10 7.59 -26.61
N GLU A 40 10.21 8.19 -27.79
CA GLU A 40 10.31 9.65 -27.98
C GLU A 40 9.09 10.42 -27.45
N ASN A 41 7.93 9.76 -27.33
CA ASN A 41 6.69 10.30 -26.78
C ASN A 41 6.54 10.07 -25.27
N ASP A 42 7.62 9.64 -24.59
CA ASP A 42 7.65 9.34 -23.16
C ASP A 42 6.77 8.14 -22.76
N GLU A 43 6.36 7.28 -23.69
CA GLU A 43 5.59 6.07 -23.39
C GLU A 43 6.50 4.87 -23.19
N TYR A 44 6.09 3.94 -22.31
CA TYR A 44 6.86 2.71 -22.09
C TYR A 44 7.04 1.89 -23.38
N ILE A 45 8.24 1.35 -23.57
CA ILE A 45 8.55 0.32 -24.55
C ILE A 45 8.41 -1.04 -23.86
N PHE A 46 7.60 -1.93 -24.44
CA PHE A 46 7.35 -3.26 -23.90
C PHE A 46 8.06 -4.35 -24.72
N PRO A 47 8.37 -5.52 -24.12
CA PRO A 47 8.09 -5.91 -22.74
C PRO A 47 9.07 -5.30 -21.72
N LEU A 48 8.58 -4.96 -20.53
CA LEU A 48 9.45 -4.57 -19.41
C LEU A 48 10.04 -5.83 -18.77
N ASP A 49 11.37 -5.95 -18.84
CA ASP A 49 12.09 -7.03 -18.17
C ASP A 49 11.92 -7.00 -16.64
N VAL A 50 11.67 -8.18 -16.06
CA VAL A 50 11.40 -8.31 -14.62
C VAL A 50 12.66 -8.16 -13.80
N ASP A 51 13.75 -8.78 -14.23
CA ASP A 51 14.99 -8.86 -13.47
C ASP A 51 15.78 -7.55 -13.59
N ALA A 52 15.66 -6.85 -14.72
CA ALA A 52 16.32 -5.56 -14.95
C ALA A 52 15.49 -4.36 -14.45
N HIS A 53 14.15 -4.38 -14.59
CA HIS A 53 13.33 -3.18 -14.34
C HIS A 53 12.43 -3.30 -13.11
N ILE A 54 11.65 -4.39 -13.02
CA ILE A 54 10.57 -4.50 -12.03
C ILE A 54 11.10 -4.90 -10.64
N LEU A 55 11.89 -5.97 -10.54
CA LEU A 55 12.46 -6.44 -9.28
C LEU A 55 13.41 -5.41 -8.66
N PRO A 56 14.34 -4.78 -9.40
CA PRO A 56 15.21 -3.76 -8.82
C PRO A 56 14.44 -2.55 -8.28
N PHE A 57 13.33 -2.17 -8.93
CA PHE A 57 12.43 -1.15 -8.40
C PHE A 57 11.80 -1.58 -7.07
N LEU A 58 11.23 -2.80 -7.03
CA LEU A 58 10.60 -3.34 -5.82
C LEU A 58 11.59 -3.53 -4.68
N GLU A 59 12.82 -3.93 -4.98
CA GLU A 59 13.92 -4.02 -4.02
C GLU A 59 14.34 -2.65 -3.49
N ASN A 60 14.37 -1.63 -4.36
CA ASN A 60 14.64 -0.26 -3.94
C ASN A 60 13.56 0.25 -2.97
N LEU A 61 12.28 -0.08 -3.23
CA LEU A 61 11.16 0.23 -2.33
C LEU A 61 11.18 -0.58 -1.03
N ALA A 62 11.76 -1.78 -1.04
CA ALA A 62 11.85 -2.69 0.10
C ALA A 62 12.98 -2.35 1.09
N LYS A 63 13.78 -1.32 0.80
CA LYS A 63 14.82 -0.78 1.68
C LYS A 63 14.19 0.04 2.81
N GLU A 64 14.93 0.16 3.90
CA GLU A 64 14.59 1.07 5.00
C GLU A 64 14.67 2.52 4.52
N ASP A 65 13.65 3.31 4.85
CA ASP A 65 13.71 4.76 4.68
C ASP A 65 14.69 5.39 5.70
N SER A 66 14.96 6.69 5.56
CA SER A 66 15.85 7.44 6.47
C SER A 66 15.42 7.38 7.94
N ASN A 67 14.18 6.99 8.22
CA ASN A 67 13.62 6.86 9.56
C ASN A 67 13.62 5.40 10.05
N GLY A 68 14.28 4.49 9.33
CA GLY A 68 14.33 3.06 9.62
C GLY A 68 13.00 2.34 9.37
N CYS A 69 12.06 2.96 8.64
CA CYS A 69 10.77 2.36 8.33
C CYS A 69 10.84 1.62 6.99
N ILE A 70 10.26 0.42 6.96
CA ILE A 70 10.09 -0.36 5.72
C ILE A 70 8.64 -0.22 5.25
N LEU A 71 8.40 -0.30 3.94
CA LEU A 71 7.03 -0.30 3.40
C LEU A 71 6.27 -1.57 3.83
N THR A 72 4.96 -1.45 4.02
CA THR A 72 4.17 -2.64 4.38
C THR A 72 4.03 -3.57 3.18
N SER A 73 3.76 -4.85 3.45
CA SER A 73 3.44 -5.82 2.38
C SER A 73 2.24 -5.38 1.55
N THR A 74 1.26 -4.71 2.17
CA THR A 74 0.07 -4.19 1.49
C THR A 74 0.44 -3.11 0.49
N THR A 75 1.29 -2.16 0.89
CA THR A 75 1.78 -1.09 0.02
C THR A 75 2.57 -1.65 -1.16
N ILE A 76 3.51 -2.58 -0.91
CA ILE A 76 4.30 -3.22 -1.98
C ILE A 76 3.39 -4.00 -2.94
N ASN A 77 2.38 -4.71 -2.43
CA ASN A 77 1.41 -5.39 -3.28
C ASN A 77 0.63 -4.41 -4.18
N GLY A 78 0.34 -3.21 -3.67
CA GLY A 78 -0.24 -2.11 -4.44
C GLY A 78 0.61 -1.73 -5.66
N TYR A 79 1.92 -1.58 -5.47
CA TYR A 79 2.85 -1.33 -6.58
C TYR A 79 2.88 -2.49 -7.59
N ILE A 80 2.95 -3.74 -7.11
CA ILE A 80 2.93 -4.93 -8.00
C ILE A 80 1.66 -4.95 -8.85
N ASN A 81 0.50 -4.66 -8.25
CA ASN A 81 -0.77 -4.64 -8.96
C ASN A 81 -0.87 -3.47 -9.94
N ALA A 82 -0.33 -2.30 -9.60
CA ALA A 82 -0.22 -1.19 -10.52
C ALA A 82 0.65 -1.54 -11.74
N ILE A 83 1.80 -2.18 -11.55
CA ILE A 83 2.68 -2.61 -12.65
C ILE A 83 1.99 -3.65 -13.56
N LYS A 84 1.27 -4.61 -12.97
CA LYS A 84 0.43 -5.55 -13.72
C LYS A 84 -0.68 -4.84 -14.50
N ASN A 85 -1.27 -3.79 -13.91
CA ASN A 85 -2.29 -2.98 -14.53
C ASN A 85 -1.77 -2.27 -15.79
N ILE A 86 -0.55 -1.70 -15.76
CA ILE A 86 0.08 -1.09 -16.94
C ILE A 86 0.18 -2.09 -18.11
N HIS A 87 0.59 -3.34 -17.82
CA HIS A 87 0.65 -4.40 -18.84
C HIS A 87 -0.75 -4.75 -19.37
N THR A 88 -1.74 -4.82 -18.48
CA THR A 88 -3.12 -5.18 -18.85
C THR A 88 -3.79 -4.09 -19.68
N GLU A 89 -3.58 -2.81 -19.37
CA GLU A 89 -4.11 -1.67 -20.14
C GLU A 89 -3.60 -1.66 -21.58
N ARG A 90 -2.41 -2.22 -21.81
CA ARG A 90 -1.83 -2.35 -23.15
C ARG A 90 -2.15 -3.69 -23.82
N ASN A 91 -3.01 -4.50 -23.20
CA ASN A 91 -3.35 -5.86 -23.63
C ASN A 91 -2.11 -6.78 -23.77
N ILE A 92 -1.06 -6.54 -22.99
CA ILE A 92 0.15 -7.34 -22.97
C ILE A 92 0.07 -8.30 -21.79
N LYS A 93 -0.03 -9.60 -22.06
CA LYS A 93 0.01 -10.61 -21.00
C LYS A 93 1.44 -10.73 -20.47
N MET A 94 1.64 -10.51 -19.18
CA MET A 94 2.89 -10.87 -18.53
C MET A 94 3.09 -12.39 -18.61
N ALA A 95 4.30 -12.83 -18.96
CA ALA A 95 4.62 -14.25 -18.99
C ALA A 95 4.34 -14.91 -17.62
N ASP A 96 3.94 -16.18 -17.65
CA ASP A 96 3.56 -16.90 -16.42
C ASP A 96 4.79 -17.06 -15.49
N GLU A 97 5.98 -17.25 -16.06
CA GLU A 97 7.26 -17.28 -15.34
C GLU A 97 7.54 -15.97 -14.59
N VAL A 98 7.30 -14.84 -15.25
CA VAL A 98 7.43 -13.49 -14.70
C VAL A 98 6.47 -13.30 -13.52
N THR A 99 5.22 -13.76 -13.68
CA THR A 99 4.21 -13.69 -12.62
C THR A 99 4.60 -14.55 -11.42
N LEU A 100 5.18 -15.74 -11.67
CA LEU A 100 5.69 -16.64 -10.64
C LEU A 100 6.87 -16.03 -9.88
N LYS A 101 7.84 -15.42 -10.59
CA LYS A 101 8.97 -14.71 -9.98
C LYS A 101 8.51 -13.61 -9.04
N LEU A 102 7.59 -12.75 -9.47
CA LEU A 102 7.04 -11.69 -8.63
C LEU A 102 6.30 -12.23 -7.40
N LYS A 103 5.55 -13.33 -7.57
CA LYS A 103 4.85 -14.00 -6.46
C LYS A 103 5.85 -14.57 -5.43
N ASN A 104 6.92 -15.21 -5.90
CA ASN A 104 7.96 -15.76 -5.04
C ASN A 104 8.70 -14.66 -4.27
N TRP A 105 9.10 -13.60 -4.97
CA TRP A 105 9.73 -12.43 -4.36
C TRP A 105 8.81 -11.79 -3.29
N PHE A 106 7.53 -11.56 -3.62
CA PHE A 106 6.57 -10.96 -2.69
C PHE A 106 6.33 -11.84 -1.46
N THR A 107 6.33 -13.17 -1.63
CA THR A 107 6.20 -14.11 -0.52
C THR A 107 7.38 -14.01 0.43
N SER A 108 8.61 -13.92 -0.10
CA SER A 108 9.82 -13.68 0.70
C SER A 108 9.78 -12.32 1.41
N TYR A 109 9.32 -11.27 0.72
CA TYR A 109 9.13 -9.95 1.32
C TYR A 109 8.14 -9.97 2.48
N LYS A 110 6.99 -10.64 2.32
CA LYS A 110 5.98 -10.79 3.37
C LYS A 110 6.55 -11.50 4.61
N LYS A 111 7.41 -12.50 4.42
CA LYS A 111 8.14 -13.16 5.52
C LYS A 111 9.08 -12.20 6.23
N LYS A 112 9.89 -11.41 5.48
CA LYS A 112 10.77 -10.38 6.03
C LYS A 112 9.99 -9.37 6.89
N VAL A 113 8.89 -8.82 6.36
CA VAL A 113 8.03 -7.87 7.09
C VAL A 113 7.45 -8.51 8.36
N LYS A 114 7.01 -9.77 8.31
CA LYS A 114 6.48 -10.48 9.49
C LYS A 114 7.54 -10.62 10.59
N ILE A 115 8.77 -10.98 10.24
CA ILE A 115 9.88 -11.10 11.19
C ILE A 115 10.15 -9.73 11.84
N LEU A 116 10.23 -8.67 11.03
CA LEU A 116 10.49 -7.31 11.54
C LEU A 116 9.36 -6.77 12.43
N LYS A 117 8.10 -7.11 12.13
CA LYS A 117 6.96 -6.81 13.00
C LYS A 117 7.06 -7.56 14.33
N ASN A 118 7.37 -8.87 14.30
CA ASN A 118 7.52 -9.67 15.51
C ASN A 118 8.67 -9.20 16.41
N ASP A 119 9.77 -8.76 15.81
CA ASP A 119 10.95 -8.27 16.53
C ASP A 119 10.77 -6.83 17.08
N ASN A 120 9.61 -6.19 16.88
CA ASN A 120 9.38 -4.76 17.16
C ASN A 120 10.39 -3.80 16.48
N LYS A 121 11.08 -4.27 15.43
CA LYS A 121 12.07 -3.49 14.67
C LYS A 121 11.44 -2.64 13.57
N MET A 122 10.18 -2.91 13.23
CA MET A 122 9.43 -2.11 12.28
C MET A 122 8.55 -1.10 13.01
N LYS A 123 8.87 0.19 12.88
CA LYS A 123 7.89 1.25 13.16
C LYS A 123 6.77 1.12 12.14
N SER A 124 5.66 0.51 12.55
CA SER A 124 4.50 0.32 11.68
C SER A 124 3.90 1.68 11.33
N LYS A 125 3.76 1.98 10.03
CA LYS A 125 2.87 3.05 9.53
C LYS A 125 1.41 2.58 9.45
N GLU A 126 1.14 1.30 9.76
CA GLU A 126 -0.19 0.69 9.86
C GLU A 126 -0.67 0.70 11.31
N GLY A 127 -1.93 1.09 11.50
CA GLY A 127 -2.58 1.26 12.80
C GLY A 127 -2.95 2.72 13.01
N LYS A 128 -4.18 2.98 13.47
CA LYS A 128 -4.44 4.28 14.10
C LYS A 128 -3.54 4.32 15.32
N ASN A 129 -2.89 5.45 15.58
CA ASN A 129 -2.20 5.57 16.87
C ASN A 129 -3.25 5.37 17.97
N PRO A 130 -2.95 4.63 19.04
CA PRO A 130 -3.81 4.61 20.20
C PRO A 130 -4.11 6.06 20.60
N PHE A 131 -5.36 6.34 20.94
CA PHE A 131 -5.71 7.65 21.47
C PHE A 131 -4.82 7.94 22.69
N SER A 132 -4.37 9.19 22.83
CA SER A 132 -3.67 9.59 24.04
C SER A 132 -4.65 9.55 25.22
N VAL A 133 -4.11 9.44 26.43
CA VAL A 133 -4.91 9.42 27.66
C VAL A 133 -5.74 10.71 27.79
N GLU A 134 -5.21 11.85 27.35
CA GLU A 134 -5.93 13.11 27.35
C GLU A 134 -7.13 13.09 26.40
N ILE A 135 -6.97 12.55 25.19
CA ILE A 135 -8.07 12.46 24.21
C ILE A 135 -9.16 11.52 24.71
N TYR A 136 -8.79 10.39 25.32
CA TYR A 136 -9.77 9.51 25.94
C TYR A 136 -10.56 10.21 27.05
N LYS A 137 -9.87 10.92 27.96
CA LYS A 137 -10.50 11.66 29.06
C LYS A 137 -11.50 12.69 28.53
N LEU A 138 -11.14 13.40 27.46
CA LEU A 138 -12.02 14.37 26.81
C LEU A 138 -13.26 13.70 26.22
N LEU A 139 -13.10 12.61 25.45
CA LEU A 139 -14.21 11.86 24.85
C LEU A 139 -15.13 11.26 25.91
N ALA A 140 -14.56 10.74 27.00
CA ALA A 140 -15.32 10.22 28.13
C ALA A 140 -16.12 11.33 28.83
N ALA A 141 -15.53 12.50 29.07
CA ALA A 141 -16.22 13.64 29.68
C ALA A 141 -17.38 14.16 28.82
N ILE A 142 -17.15 14.31 27.50
CA ILE A 142 -18.19 14.72 26.55
C ILE A 142 -19.34 13.70 26.55
N SER A 143 -19.01 12.41 26.46
CA SER A 143 -20.02 11.35 26.38
C SER A 143 -20.83 11.22 27.67
N LEU A 144 -20.20 11.41 28.84
CA LEU A 144 -20.89 11.46 30.13
C LEU A 144 -21.82 12.67 30.25
N SER A 145 -21.44 13.82 29.66
CA SER A 145 -22.26 15.03 29.68
C SER A 145 -23.47 14.96 28.75
N SER A 146 -23.40 14.15 27.69
CA SER A 146 -24.45 14.03 26.66
C SER A 146 -25.44 12.89 26.92
N CYS A 147 -25.23 12.04 27.93
CA CYS A 147 -26.06 10.86 28.16
C CYS A 147 -26.81 10.88 29.49
N LEU A 148 -28.02 10.31 29.48
CA LEU A 148 -28.79 10.03 30.67
C LEU A 148 -27.98 9.10 31.60
N LYS A 149 -27.99 9.38 32.92
CA LYS A 149 -27.15 8.72 33.95
C LYS A 149 -27.06 7.19 33.83
N HIS A 150 -28.11 6.54 33.36
CA HIS A 150 -28.25 5.09 33.22
C HIS A 150 -27.32 4.45 32.16
N TRP A 151 -26.85 5.22 31.16
CA TRP A 151 -26.00 4.71 30.07
C TRP A 151 -24.50 4.95 30.29
N SER A 152 -24.13 5.65 31.36
CA SER A 152 -22.75 6.06 31.67
C SER A 152 -21.75 4.89 31.71
N ALA A 153 -22.11 3.77 32.33
CA ALA A 153 -21.26 2.58 32.41
C ALA A 153 -21.00 1.93 31.04
N ILE A 154 -22.01 1.92 30.16
CA ILE A 154 -21.91 1.31 28.82
C ILE A 154 -20.99 2.15 27.92
N ILE A 155 -21.04 3.48 28.06
CA ILE A 155 -20.17 4.42 27.34
C ILE A 155 -18.70 4.21 27.70
N HIS A 156 -18.40 4.04 28.99
CA HIS A 156 -17.03 3.75 29.43
C HIS A 156 -16.52 2.43 28.87
N CYS A 157 -17.32 1.37 28.95
CA CYS A 157 -16.97 0.07 28.37
C CYS A 157 -16.74 0.18 26.85
N PHE A 158 -17.61 0.89 26.13
CA PHE A 158 -17.47 1.12 24.69
C PHE A 158 -16.19 1.90 24.36
N LEU A 159 -15.91 3.01 25.04
CA LEU A 159 -14.71 3.82 24.81
C LEU A 159 -13.42 3.05 25.14
N VAL A 160 -13.40 2.24 26.20
CA VAL A 160 -12.26 1.37 26.54
C VAL A 160 -12.06 0.28 25.49
N MET A 161 -13.14 -0.34 25.02
CA MET A 161 -13.05 -1.32 23.94
C MET A 161 -12.57 -0.67 22.64
N CYS A 162 -13.07 0.52 22.29
CA CYS A 162 -12.58 1.28 21.14
C CYS A 162 -11.10 1.65 21.29
N TRP A 163 -10.65 2.09 22.45
CA TRP A 163 -9.23 2.36 22.68
C TRP A 163 -8.41 1.09 22.46
N ASN A 164 -8.78 -0.03 23.06
CA ASN A 164 -8.07 -1.30 22.87
C ASN A 164 -8.11 -1.80 21.41
N LEU A 165 -9.17 -1.47 20.65
CA LEU A 165 -9.29 -1.79 19.24
C LEU A 165 -8.43 -0.87 18.35
N PHE A 166 -8.23 0.39 18.75
CA PHE A 166 -7.38 1.35 18.05
C PHE A 166 -5.90 1.24 18.44
N ALA A 167 -5.59 0.61 19.58
CA ALA A 167 -4.22 0.36 20.04
C ALA A 167 -3.59 -0.92 19.44
N ARG A 168 -4.36 -1.72 18.71
CA ARG A 168 -3.92 -2.94 18.02
C ARG A 168 -3.88 -2.74 16.51
#